data_AF-A0AAV9CXP8-F1
#
_entry.id   AF-A0AAV9CXP8-F1
#
_cell.length_a   1.000
_cell.length_b   1.000
_cell.length_c   1.000
_cell.angle_alpha   90.00
_cell.angle_beta   90.00
_cell.angle_gamma   90.00
#
_symmetry.space_group_name_H-M   'P 1'
#
loop_
_entity.id
_entity.type
_entity.pdbx_description
1 polymer ?
#
loop_
_entity_poly.entity_id
_entity_poly.type
_entity_poly.pdbx_seq_one_letter_code
_entity_poly.pdbx_strand_id
1 'polypeptide(L)'
;MDPSSPTLQHLKAAFLSMEPTDCIISLARDTGGGRITEEIQCFILEHCIKYVDNKGSVQNNIYITSLLKKIIVELESSCDDVLEGLYELYACCMTSLKGVGSSRTFRTISYFFPDGSKNLVVPLQCSLNMLEGDTGCFIWPSSLFMSEFILSYPELFLNKFCFEVGSGVGLVGIALAFSKCYRVVLSDGGLSSLANMKCNLELNQLCTEDEALGGTLQHANKVECRFLPWESTSETELQGYQPDIVLGADVIYDPLCVPHLVRVLANLLKREGTKPNMGEEKKSLEASSHCHDSDEYEATDDNGNSKECLHGSSNRISHDGGSRYSRYSNPSKSERYSNLHATSCHQPESSCFATSSCESVRDEARKAPVAYIAQVIRKEETFDYFLKTAEEARLVVIDVTGKWKPMNLLPYMRSYDRSSISLYEVSYAQNGLN
;
A
#
# COMPACT_ATOMS: atom_id res chain seq x y z
N MET A 1 -26.28 16.12 -21.46
CA MET A 1 -25.53 14.89 -21.79
C MET A 1 -25.81 13.83 -20.76
N ASP A 2 -25.68 12.55 -21.11
CA ASP A 2 -25.68 11.46 -20.13
C ASP A 2 -24.36 11.51 -19.33
N PRO A 3 -24.39 11.82 -18.02
CA PRO A 3 -23.18 11.89 -17.18
C PRO A 3 -22.47 10.54 -17.06
N SER A 4 -23.10 9.45 -17.50
CA SER A 4 -22.50 8.12 -17.57
C SER A 4 -21.67 7.86 -18.83
N SER A 5 -21.60 8.80 -19.79
CA SER A 5 -20.78 8.61 -20.99
C SER A 5 -19.29 8.41 -20.63
N PRO A 6 -18.55 7.53 -21.35
CA PRO A 6 -17.16 7.21 -21.01
C PRO A 6 -16.24 8.44 -20.95
N THR A 7 -16.39 9.40 -21.86
CA THR A 7 -15.56 10.61 -21.90
C THR A 7 -15.81 11.54 -20.70
N LEU A 8 -17.07 11.69 -20.28
CA LEU A 8 -17.41 12.46 -19.07
C LEU A 8 -16.95 11.74 -17.80
N GLN A 9 -17.03 10.40 -17.75
CA GLN A 9 -16.48 9.62 -16.64
C GLN A 9 -14.96 9.77 -16.55
N HIS A 10 -14.25 9.75 -17.69
CA HIS A 10 -12.81 10.00 -17.76
C HIS A 10 -12.46 11.42 -17.29
N LEU A 11 -13.20 12.44 -17.72
CA LEU A 11 -12.98 13.82 -17.26
C LEU A 11 -13.16 13.94 -15.74
N LYS A 12 -14.21 13.31 -15.19
CA LYS A 12 -14.44 13.26 -13.74
C LYS A 12 -13.32 12.51 -13.02
N ALA A 13 -12.90 11.36 -13.53
CA ALA A 13 -11.83 10.57 -12.94
C ALA A 13 -10.50 11.33 -12.94
N ALA A 14 -10.18 12.06 -14.01
CA ALA A 14 -9.00 12.91 -14.09
C ALA A 14 -9.00 14.04 -13.05
N PHE A 15 -10.15 14.67 -12.85
CA PHE A 15 -10.31 15.67 -11.79
C PHE A 15 -10.11 15.05 -10.40
N LEU A 16 -10.76 13.91 -10.13
CA LEU A 16 -10.69 13.25 -8.81
C LEU A 16 -9.31 12.64 -8.53
N SER A 17 -8.54 12.27 -9.55
CA SER A 17 -7.15 11.86 -9.40
C SER A 17 -6.19 13.05 -9.28
N MET A 18 -6.70 14.28 -9.45
CA MET A 18 -5.93 15.52 -9.50
C MET A 18 -4.84 15.50 -10.58
N GLU A 19 -5.21 15.11 -11.81
CA GLU A 19 -4.35 15.28 -12.98
C GLU A 19 -3.92 16.76 -13.13
N PRO A 20 -2.75 17.04 -13.73
CA PRO A 20 -2.34 18.42 -14.02
C PRO A 20 -3.45 19.19 -14.74
N THR A 21 -3.63 20.46 -14.39
CA THR A 21 -4.77 21.25 -14.89
C THR A 21 -4.81 21.34 -16.42
N ASP A 22 -3.66 21.33 -17.10
CA ASP A 22 -3.61 21.30 -18.58
C ASP A 22 -4.17 19.99 -19.16
N CYS A 23 -3.98 18.86 -18.47
CA CYS A 23 -4.57 17.59 -18.86
C CYS A 23 -6.09 17.62 -18.72
N ILE A 24 -6.61 18.27 -17.66
CA ILE A 24 -8.06 18.47 -17.48
C ILE A 24 -8.64 19.33 -18.60
N ILE A 25 -8.00 20.46 -18.93
CA ILE A 25 -8.43 21.33 -20.05
C ILE A 25 -8.45 20.56 -21.36
N SER A 26 -7.40 19.78 -21.62
CA SER A 26 -7.27 18.98 -22.83
C SER A 26 -8.36 17.90 -22.91
N LEU A 27 -8.65 17.19 -21.82
CA LEU A 27 -9.77 16.24 -21.73
C LEU A 27 -11.14 16.91 -21.90
N ALA A 28 -11.33 18.10 -21.31
CA ALA A 28 -12.57 18.85 -21.41
C ALA A 28 -12.86 19.24 -22.86
N ARG A 29 -11.84 19.73 -23.58
CA ARG A 29 -11.95 20.02 -25.03
C ARG A 29 -12.28 18.76 -25.82
N ASP A 30 -11.57 17.66 -25.62
CA ASP A 30 -11.83 16.42 -26.36
C ASP A 30 -13.23 15.87 -26.11
N THR A 31 -13.73 16.00 -24.87
CA THR A 31 -15.09 15.61 -24.49
C THR A 31 -16.15 16.52 -25.13
N GLY A 32 -15.86 17.81 -25.29
CA GLY A 32 -16.72 18.80 -25.93
C GLY A 32 -16.52 18.97 -27.44
N GLY A 33 -15.84 18.03 -28.12
CA GLY A 33 -15.63 18.09 -29.57
C GLY A 33 -14.64 19.17 -30.03
N GLY A 34 -13.62 19.44 -29.23
CA GLY A 34 -12.56 20.42 -29.46
C GLY A 34 -12.69 21.73 -28.70
N ARG A 35 -13.82 21.94 -27.99
CA ARG A 35 -14.10 23.15 -27.19
C ARG A 35 -14.62 22.80 -25.80
N ILE A 36 -14.56 23.75 -24.88
CA ILE A 36 -15.18 23.63 -23.55
C ILE A 36 -16.59 24.24 -23.64
N THR A 37 -17.56 23.46 -24.12
CA THR A 37 -18.94 23.94 -24.29
C THR A 37 -19.62 24.23 -22.95
N GLU A 38 -20.74 24.95 -22.97
CA GLU A 38 -21.55 25.23 -21.78
C GLU A 38 -21.89 23.95 -20.98
N GLU A 39 -22.19 22.85 -21.69
CA GLU A 39 -22.48 21.56 -21.05
C GLU A 39 -21.25 20.98 -20.33
N ILE A 40 -20.05 21.15 -20.88
CA ILE A 40 -18.80 20.70 -20.24
C ILE A 40 -18.49 21.58 -19.03
N GLN A 41 -18.67 22.90 -19.14
CA GLN A 41 -18.54 23.81 -18.01
C GLN A 41 -19.49 23.40 -16.85
N CYS A 42 -20.76 23.17 -17.18
CA CYS A 42 -21.78 22.71 -16.22
C CYS A 42 -21.41 21.35 -15.61
N PHE A 43 -20.91 20.41 -16.42
CA PHE A 43 -20.45 19.12 -15.91
C PHE A 43 -19.30 19.26 -14.91
N ILE A 44 -18.27 20.07 -15.22
CA ILE A 44 -17.15 20.31 -14.30
C ILE A 44 -17.65 20.94 -13.00
N LEU A 45 -18.55 21.93 -13.08
CA LEU A 45 -19.09 22.58 -11.89
C LEU A 45 -19.87 21.61 -11.00
N GLU A 46 -20.82 20.87 -11.57
CA GLU A 46 -21.77 20.04 -10.81
C GLU A 46 -21.20 18.66 -10.43
N HIS A 47 -20.52 17.99 -11.36
CA HIS A 47 -20.15 16.58 -11.21
C HIS A 47 -18.69 16.36 -10.78
N CYS A 48 -17.86 17.40 -10.89
CA CYS A 48 -16.48 17.39 -10.39
C CYS A 48 -16.37 18.21 -9.10
N ILE A 49 -16.55 19.53 -9.17
CA ILE A 49 -16.23 20.41 -8.03
C ILE A 49 -17.27 20.30 -6.90
N LYS A 50 -18.55 20.56 -7.19
CA LYS A 50 -19.63 20.45 -6.18
C LYS A 50 -19.82 19.03 -5.66
N TYR A 51 -19.50 18.02 -6.48
CA TYR A 51 -19.52 16.62 -6.04
C TYR A 51 -18.59 16.37 -4.84
N VAL A 52 -17.38 16.93 -4.85
CA VAL A 52 -16.42 16.78 -3.74
C VAL A 52 -16.88 17.57 -2.51
N ASP A 53 -17.49 18.74 -2.69
CA ASP A 53 -18.07 19.57 -1.63
C ASP A 53 -19.16 18.83 -0.85
N ASN A 54 -20.11 18.25 -1.58
CA ASN A 54 -21.22 17.51 -0.99
C ASN A 54 -20.79 16.21 -0.26
N LYS A 55 -19.60 15.68 -0.58
CA LYS A 55 -19.03 14.48 0.05
C LYS A 55 -18.25 14.80 1.33
N GLY A 56 -18.13 16.07 1.73
CA GLY A 56 -17.37 16.47 2.92
C GLY A 56 -15.89 16.10 2.86
N SER A 57 -15.35 15.84 1.66
CA SER A 57 -13.95 15.48 1.46
C SER A 57 -13.08 16.73 1.54
N VAL A 58 -11.89 16.62 2.14
CA VAL A 58 -10.95 17.76 2.26
C VAL A 58 -10.53 18.20 0.85
N GLN A 59 -11.04 19.35 0.41
CA GLN A 59 -10.76 19.91 -0.91
C GLN A 59 -9.36 20.49 -0.97
N ASN A 60 -8.64 20.21 -2.07
CA ASN A 60 -7.48 21.00 -2.40
C ASN A 60 -7.92 22.29 -3.10
N ASN A 61 -8.20 23.32 -2.29
CA ASN A 61 -8.63 24.63 -2.81
C ASN A 61 -7.61 25.26 -3.75
N ILE A 62 -6.31 24.99 -3.58
CA ILE A 62 -5.25 25.50 -4.47
C ILE A 62 -5.42 24.90 -5.88
N TYR A 63 -5.60 23.58 -5.97
CA TYR A 63 -5.83 22.87 -7.22
C TYR A 63 -7.11 23.34 -7.91
N ILE A 64 -8.23 23.44 -7.17
CA ILE A 64 -9.51 23.92 -7.70
C ILE A 64 -9.38 25.36 -8.20
N THR A 65 -8.76 26.25 -7.42
CA THR A 65 -8.52 27.65 -7.83
C THR A 65 -7.69 27.73 -9.11
N SER A 66 -6.63 26.93 -9.20
CA SER A 66 -5.78 26.87 -10.40
C SER A 66 -6.54 26.37 -11.62
N LEU A 67 -7.37 25.33 -11.45
CA LEU A 67 -8.18 24.77 -12.53
C LEU A 67 -9.22 25.79 -13.01
N LEU A 68 -9.97 26.40 -12.10
CA LEU A 68 -10.98 27.42 -12.43
C LEU A 68 -10.34 28.58 -13.19
N LYS A 69 -9.20 29.09 -12.72
CA LYS A 69 -8.47 30.15 -13.42
C LYS A 69 -8.12 29.75 -14.85
N LYS A 70 -7.61 28.52 -15.06
CA LYS A 70 -7.25 28.06 -16.41
C LYS A 70 -8.48 27.88 -17.31
N ILE A 71 -9.59 27.36 -16.79
CA ILE A 71 -10.84 27.22 -17.55
C ILE A 71 -11.36 28.60 -17.98
N ILE A 72 -11.39 29.56 -17.07
CA ILE A 72 -11.87 30.93 -17.35
C ILE A 72 -10.99 31.59 -18.41
N VAL A 73 -9.66 31.57 -18.24
CA VAL A 73 -8.71 32.16 -19.21
C VAL A 73 -8.85 31.52 -20.60
N GLU A 74 -9.02 30.20 -20.63
CA GLU A 74 -9.20 29.43 -21.86
C GLU A 74 -10.44 29.87 -22.64
N LEU A 75 -11.59 29.96 -21.96
CA LEU A 75 -12.87 30.39 -22.54
C LEU A 75 -12.83 31.85 -23.00
N GLU A 76 -12.32 32.75 -22.15
CA GLU A 76 -12.15 34.17 -22.48
C GLU A 76 -11.27 34.36 -23.72
N SER A 77 -10.17 33.60 -23.82
CA SER A 77 -9.24 33.67 -24.96
C SER A 77 -9.85 33.14 -26.26
N SER A 78 -10.84 32.25 -26.16
CA SER A 78 -11.58 31.69 -27.30
C SER A 78 -12.81 32.50 -27.68
N CYS A 79 -13.09 33.60 -26.96
CA CYS A 79 -14.32 34.39 -27.06
C CYS A 79 -15.61 33.56 -26.80
N ASP A 80 -15.50 32.52 -25.97
CA ASP A 80 -16.63 31.71 -25.52
C ASP A 80 -17.20 32.29 -24.22
N ASP A 81 -18.52 32.12 -24.00
CA ASP A 81 -19.18 32.55 -22.78
C ASP A 81 -18.74 31.69 -21.58
N VAL A 82 -18.37 32.35 -20.49
CA VAL A 82 -18.03 31.71 -19.22
C VAL A 82 -19.28 31.64 -18.35
N LEU A 83 -19.63 30.45 -17.85
CA LEU A 83 -20.73 30.29 -16.91
C LEU A 83 -20.51 31.13 -15.65
N GLU A 84 -21.54 31.89 -15.24
CA GLU A 84 -21.52 32.73 -14.04
C GLU A 84 -21.08 31.94 -12.79
N GLY A 85 -21.55 30.71 -12.64
CA GLY A 85 -21.18 29.83 -11.53
C GLY A 85 -19.68 29.49 -11.45
N LEU A 86 -18.93 29.55 -12.56
CA LEU A 86 -17.46 29.39 -12.53
C LEU A 86 -16.78 30.64 -11.96
N TYR A 87 -17.23 31.84 -12.32
CA TYR A 87 -16.73 33.09 -11.75
C TYR A 87 -17.06 33.21 -10.27
N GLU A 88 -18.31 32.90 -9.89
CA GLU A 88 -18.75 32.90 -8.49
C GLU A 88 -17.88 31.98 -7.64
N LEU A 89 -17.66 30.74 -8.10
CA LEU A 89 -16.84 29.78 -7.38
C LEU A 89 -15.38 30.22 -7.32
N TYR A 90 -14.82 30.76 -8.39
CA TYR A 90 -13.45 31.28 -8.39
C TYR A 90 -13.30 32.45 -7.40
N ALA A 91 -14.25 33.39 -7.36
CA ALA A 91 -14.26 34.47 -6.39
C ALA A 91 -14.38 33.96 -4.94
N CYS A 92 -15.21 32.94 -4.71
CA CYS A 92 -15.32 32.26 -3.42
C CYS A 92 -13.99 31.60 -3.00
N CYS A 93 -13.30 30.93 -3.93
CA CYS A 93 -12.00 30.32 -3.66
C CYS A 93 -10.95 31.39 -3.29
N MET A 94 -10.88 32.48 -4.06
CA MET A 94 -9.93 33.58 -3.84
C MET A 94 -10.12 34.29 -2.49
N THR A 95 -11.36 34.36 -1.99
CA THR A 95 -11.68 34.96 -0.69
C THR A 95 -11.49 33.98 0.48
N SER A 96 -11.60 32.67 0.22
CA SER A 96 -11.51 31.60 1.22
C SER A 96 -10.12 30.99 1.38
N LEU A 97 -9.12 31.40 0.59
CA LEU A 97 -7.72 31.02 0.76
C LEU A 97 -7.14 31.64 2.06
N LYS A 98 -7.57 31.11 3.21
CA LYS A 98 -7.02 31.36 4.54
C LYS A 98 -6.55 30.03 5.11
N GLY A 99 -5.24 29.80 5.07
CA GLY A 99 -4.61 28.73 5.85
C GLY A 99 -3.59 27.90 5.08
N VAL A 100 -2.51 27.55 5.79
CA VAL A 100 -1.52 26.55 5.40
C VAL A 100 -2.26 25.26 5.05
N GLY A 101 -2.21 24.85 3.78
CA GLY A 101 -2.88 23.64 3.33
C GLY A 101 -2.46 22.43 4.15
N SER A 102 -3.38 21.50 4.40
CA SER A 102 -3.02 20.16 4.87
C SER A 102 -1.95 19.59 3.96
N SER A 103 -0.87 19.03 4.51
CA SER A 103 0.19 18.37 3.72
C SER A 103 -0.36 17.20 2.90
N ARG A 104 -1.52 16.66 3.30
CA ARG A 104 -2.20 15.53 2.68
C ARG A 104 -3.53 15.92 2.03
N THR A 105 -3.78 15.33 0.87
CA THR A 105 -4.98 15.50 0.05
C THR A 105 -5.60 14.14 -0.27
N PHE A 106 -6.86 14.14 -0.71
CA PHE A 106 -7.53 12.95 -1.22
C PHE A 106 -7.44 12.91 -2.75
N ARG A 107 -6.95 11.78 -3.27
CA ARG A 107 -6.98 11.44 -4.69
C ARG A 107 -7.81 10.18 -4.88
N THR A 108 -8.49 10.06 -6.01
CA THR A 108 -9.21 8.83 -6.37
C THR A 108 -8.68 8.29 -7.69
N ILE A 109 -8.14 7.07 -7.67
CA ILE A 109 -7.68 6.37 -8.86
C ILE A 109 -8.77 5.41 -9.32
N SER A 110 -9.25 5.55 -10.54
CA SER A 110 -10.37 4.76 -11.07
C SER A 110 -9.89 3.90 -12.23
N TYR A 111 -9.78 2.59 -12.03
CA TYR A 111 -9.41 1.67 -13.10
C TYR A 111 -10.64 1.29 -13.92
N PHE A 112 -10.62 1.63 -15.21
CA PHE A 112 -11.68 1.36 -16.17
C PHE A 112 -11.40 0.08 -16.95
N PHE A 113 -12.26 -0.93 -16.80
CA PHE A 113 -12.07 -2.22 -17.48
C PHE A 113 -12.72 -2.19 -18.89
N PRO A 114 -11.95 -2.48 -19.96
CA PRO A 114 -12.47 -2.42 -21.34
C PRO A 114 -13.56 -3.45 -21.65
N ASP A 115 -13.63 -4.54 -20.88
CA ASP A 115 -14.60 -5.62 -21.03
C ASP A 115 -16.00 -5.28 -20.44
N GLY A 116 -16.15 -4.09 -19.86
CA GLY A 116 -17.38 -3.66 -19.20
C GLY A 116 -17.56 -4.21 -17.78
N SER A 117 -16.54 -4.89 -17.23
CA SER A 117 -16.49 -5.26 -15.82
C SER A 117 -16.57 -4.03 -14.92
N LYS A 118 -17.03 -4.22 -13.68
CA LYS A 118 -17.16 -3.12 -12.72
C LYS A 118 -15.79 -2.47 -12.47
N ASN A 119 -15.71 -1.17 -12.76
CA ASN A 119 -14.54 -0.34 -12.49
C ASN A 119 -14.10 -0.43 -11.02
N LEU A 120 -12.79 -0.45 -10.78
CA LEU A 120 -12.21 -0.38 -9.44
C LEU A 120 -11.90 1.09 -9.11
N VAL A 121 -12.54 1.62 -8.06
CA VAL A 121 -12.35 3.01 -7.62
C VAL A 121 -11.62 3.00 -6.28
N VAL A 122 -10.46 3.64 -6.25
CA VAL A 122 -9.50 3.60 -5.14
C VAL A 122 -9.28 5.01 -4.58
N PRO A 123 -10.05 5.44 -3.57
CA PRO A 123 -9.73 6.65 -2.82
C PRO A 123 -8.46 6.45 -1.99
N LEU A 124 -7.59 7.44 -1.98
CA LEU A 124 -6.33 7.46 -1.23
C LEU A 124 -6.11 8.85 -0.64
N GLN A 125 -5.62 8.88 0.59
CA GLN A 125 -4.93 10.03 1.15
C GLN A 125 -3.46 9.98 0.74
N CYS A 126 -2.97 11.09 0.17
CA CYS A 126 -1.61 11.22 -0.37
C CYS A 126 -1.01 12.58 -0.03
N SER A 127 0.31 12.65 0.09
CA SER A 127 1.03 13.93 0.13
C SER A 127 1.15 14.51 -1.28
N LEU A 128 1.02 15.83 -1.38
CA LEU A 128 1.34 16.58 -2.61
C LEU A 128 2.77 17.12 -2.61
N ASN A 129 3.43 17.13 -1.45
CA ASN A 129 4.78 17.64 -1.31
C ASN A 129 5.75 16.50 -0.99
N MET A 130 6.62 16.20 -1.95
CA MET A 130 7.69 15.21 -1.79
C MET A 130 8.86 15.73 -0.95
N LEU A 131 9.01 17.05 -0.81
CA LEU A 131 10.17 17.71 -0.18
C LEU A 131 10.09 17.76 1.36
N GLU A 132 8.95 17.39 1.94
CA GLU A 132 8.72 17.41 3.40
C GLU A 132 8.96 16.05 4.09
N GLY A 133 9.63 15.11 3.40
CA GLY A 133 9.94 13.78 3.96
C GLY A 133 8.79 12.77 3.91
N ASP A 134 7.69 13.12 3.23
CA ASP A 134 6.50 12.26 3.02
C ASP A 134 6.53 11.56 1.64
N THR A 135 7.71 11.22 1.13
CA THR A 135 7.89 10.57 -0.20
C THR A 135 7.16 9.23 -0.31
N GLY A 136 7.04 8.49 0.80
CA GLY A 136 6.25 7.25 0.85
C GLY A 136 4.74 7.49 0.86
N CYS A 137 4.27 8.72 1.06
CA CYS A 137 2.85 9.08 0.94
C CYS A 137 2.49 9.64 -0.45
N PHE A 138 3.39 9.55 -1.44
CA PHE A 138 3.16 9.98 -2.82
C PHE A 138 2.76 8.80 -3.73
N ILE A 139 1.94 9.05 -4.76
CA ILE A 139 1.61 8.04 -5.78
C ILE A 139 2.66 8.10 -6.89
N TRP A 140 3.55 7.11 -6.92
CA TRP A 140 4.57 7.00 -7.96
C TRP A 140 4.04 6.35 -9.25
N PRO A 141 4.48 6.76 -10.46
CA PRO A 141 4.03 6.16 -11.72
C PRO A 141 4.20 4.64 -11.78
N SER A 142 5.26 4.10 -11.19
CA SER A 142 5.50 2.64 -11.12
C SER A 142 4.43 1.89 -10.33
N SER A 143 3.79 2.51 -9.33
CA SER A 143 2.72 1.85 -8.56
C SER A 143 1.38 1.85 -9.31
N LEU A 144 1.14 2.86 -10.15
CA LEU A 144 0.05 2.84 -11.14
C LEU A 144 0.27 1.70 -12.15
N PHE A 145 1.48 1.59 -12.71
CA PHE A 145 1.82 0.51 -13.65
C PHE A 145 1.69 -0.87 -13.03
N MET A 146 2.22 -1.06 -11.82
CA MET A 146 2.14 -2.32 -11.10
C MET A 146 0.68 -2.71 -10.81
N SER A 147 -0.17 -1.73 -10.48
CA SER A 147 -1.60 -1.97 -10.28
C SER A 147 -2.30 -2.36 -11.59
N GLU A 148 -2.00 -1.69 -12.71
CA GLU A 148 -2.50 -2.12 -14.02
C GLU A 148 -2.04 -3.54 -14.38
N PHE A 149 -0.77 -3.88 -14.10
CA PHE A 149 -0.22 -5.22 -14.31
C PHE A 149 -1.00 -6.27 -13.52
N ILE A 150 -1.21 -6.04 -12.22
CA ILE A 150 -1.98 -6.94 -11.36
C ILE A 150 -3.41 -7.14 -11.88
N LEU A 151 -4.10 -6.03 -12.17
CA LEU A 151 -5.49 -6.06 -12.64
C LEU A 151 -5.64 -6.61 -14.06
N SER A 152 -4.57 -6.60 -14.86
CA SER A 152 -4.58 -7.17 -16.21
C SER A 152 -4.32 -8.67 -16.23
N TYR A 153 -3.66 -9.20 -15.21
CA TYR A 153 -3.26 -10.62 -15.11
C TYR A 153 -3.61 -11.21 -13.74
N PRO A 154 -4.87 -11.12 -13.28
CA PRO A 154 -5.27 -11.53 -11.93
C PRO A 154 -5.00 -13.03 -11.65
N GLU A 155 -4.99 -13.87 -12.68
CA GLU A 155 -4.67 -15.29 -12.61
C GLU A 155 -3.24 -15.58 -12.11
N LEU A 156 -2.31 -14.65 -12.30
CA LEU A 156 -0.94 -14.76 -11.79
C LEU A 156 -0.92 -14.69 -10.25
N PHE A 157 -1.87 -13.97 -9.66
CA PHE A 157 -1.94 -13.64 -8.23
C PHE A 157 -3.01 -14.44 -7.48
N LEU A 158 -3.92 -15.09 -8.20
CA LEU A 158 -4.99 -15.91 -7.63
C LEU A 158 -4.43 -16.96 -6.65
N ASN A 159 -4.95 -16.96 -5.42
CA ASN A 159 -4.54 -17.87 -4.34
C ASN A 159 -3.03 -17.82 -4.01
N LYS A 160 -2.33 -16.73 -4.33
CA LYS A 160 -0.92 -16.53 -3.97
C LYS A 160 -0.77 -15.77 -2.66
N PHE A 161 0.31 -16.05 -1.94
CA PHE A 161 0.82 -15.13 -0.93
C PHE A 161 1.72 -14.07 -1.60
N CYS A 162 1.26 -12.84 -1.62
CA CYS A 162 1.99 -11.69 -2.16
C CYS A 162 2.59 -10.84 -1.05
N PHE A 163 3.83 -10.38 -1.26
CA PHE A 163 4.55 -9.50 -0.33
C PHE A 163 5.06 -8.28 -1.08
N GLU A 164 4.65 -7.08 -0.71
CA GLU A 164 5.15 -5.85 -1.31
C GLU A 164 6.20 -5.19 -0.42
N VAL A 165 7.34 -4.83 -1.03
CA VAL A 165 8.40 -4.03 -0.41
C VAL A 165 8.26 -2.57 -0.83
N GLY A 166 8.32 -1.64 0.14
CA GLY A 166 8.19 -0.20 -0.16
C GLY A 166 6.79 0.19 -0.63
N SER A 167 5.76 -0.28 0.08
CA SER A 167 4.35 -0.15 -0.32
C SER A 167 3.82 1.28 -0.35
N GLY A 168 4.46 2.24 0.33
CA GLY A 168 4.08 3.65 0.32
C GLY A 168 2.61 3.88 0.69
N VAL A 169 1.81 4.41 -0.26
CA VAL A 169 0.38 4.67 -0.05
C VAL A 169 -0.51 3.41 -0.02
N GLY A 170 0.02 2.25 -0.41
CA GLY A 170 -0.70 0.96 -0.41
C GLY A 170 -1.52 0.65 -1.67
N LEU A 171 -1.36 1.42 -2.75
CA LEU A 171 -2.16 1.28 -3.98
C LEU A 171 -2.05 -0.12 -4.61
N VAL A 172 -0.85 -0.67 -4.70
CA VAL A 172 -0.59 -2.02 -5.23
C VAL A 172 -1.26 -3.08 -4.36
N GLY A 173 -1.17 -2.94 -3.04
CA GLY A 173 -1.86 -3.81 -2.09
C GLY A 173 -3.38 -3.86 -2.28
N ILE A 174 -3.99 -2.72 -2.56
CA ILE A 174 -5.43 -2.65 -2.86
C ILE A 174 -5.75 -3.38 -4.18
N ALA A 175 -4.91 -3.24 -5.20
CA ALA A 175 -5.06 -3.98 -6.46
C ALA A 175 -4.90 -5.52 -6.26
N LEU A 176 -3.97 -5.96 -5.42
CA LEU A 176 -3.80 -7.38 -5.06
C LEU A 176 -5.02 -7.91 -4.31
N ALA A 177 -5.56 -7.11 -3.37
CA ALA A 177 -6.78 -7.46 -2.65
C ALA A 177 -7.99 -7.61 -3.58
N PHE A 178 -8.03 -6.88 -4.70
CA PHE A 178 -9.06 -7.08 -5.72
C PHE A 178 -8.85 -8.38 -6.54
N SER A 179 -7.62 -8.86 -6.63
CA SER A 179 -7.22 -10.02 -7.45
C SER A 179 -7.34 -11.38 -6.74
N LYS A 180 -8.02 -11.44 -5.59
CA LYS A 180 -8.26 -12.68 -4.82
C LYS A 180 -6.98 -13.44 -4.44
N CYS A 181 -5.96 -12.68 -4.02
CA CYS A 181 -4.77 -13.24 -3.38
C CYS A 181 -5.15 -13.97 -2.09
N TYR A 182 -4.47 -15.09 -1.78
CA TYR A 182 -4.68 -15.80 -0.51
C TYR A 182 -4.27 -14.94 0.69
N ARG A 183 -3.16 -14.21 0.54
CA ARG A 183 -2.60 -13.32 1.57
C ARG A 183 -1.83 -12.20 0.90
N VAL A 184 -1.90 -11.01 1.47
CA VAL A 184 -1.13 -9.84 1.04
C VAL A 184 -0.45 -9.24 2.26
N VAL A 185 0.87 -9.06 2.19
CA VAL A 185 1.64 -8.29 3.17
C VAL A 185 2.19 -7.05 2.47
N LEU A 186 1.87 -5.88 3.00
CA LEU A 186 2.38 -4.59 2.57
C LEU A 186 3.41 -4.11 3.58
N SER A 187 4.56 -3.64 3.12
CA SER A 187 5.65 -3.28 4.01
C SER A 187 6.33 -1.97 3.65
N ASP A 188 6.68 -1.19 4.67
CA ASP A 188 7.38 0.09 4.49
C ASP A 188 8.27 0.40 5.72
N GLY A 189 9.38 1.10 5.49
CA GLY A 189 10.30 1.53 6.55
C GLY A 189 9.93 2.88 7.17
N GLY A 190 9.03 3.65 6.55
CA GLY A 190 8.55 4.93 7.05
C GLY A 190 7.30 4.77 7.93
N LEU A 191 7.37 5.17 9.19
CA LEU A 191 6.20 5.15 10.09
C LEU A 191 5.04 6.03 9.60
N SER A 192 5.36 7.18 8.98
CA SER A 192 4.38 8.08 8.35
C SER A 192 3.65 7.38 7.20
N SER A 193 4.40 6.69 6.34
CA SER A 193 3.88 5.90 5.21
C SER A 193 2.99 4.76 5.72
N LEU A 194 3.46 4.00 6.72
CA LEU A 194 2.72 2.87 7.29
C LEU A 194 1.38 3.30 7.89
N ALA A 195 1.36 4.40 8.65
CA ALA A 195 0.12 4.96 9.21
C ALA A 195 -0.83 5.44 8.09
N ASN A 196 -0.30 6.10 7.05
CA ASN A 196 -1.10 6.53 5.89
C ASN A 196 -1.67 5.34 5.12
N MET A 197 -0.87 4.29 4.93
CA MET A 197 -1.26 3.07 4.25
C MET A 197 -2.39 2.35 4.97
N LYS A 198 -2.32 2.22 6.32
CA LYS A 198 -3.42 1.66 7.11
C LYS A 198 -4.72 2.44 6.91
N CYS A 199 -4.66 3.78 6.99
CA CYS A 199 -5.80 4.64 6.71
C CYS A 199 -6.34 4.43 5.28
N ASN A 200 -5.46 4.30 4.29
CA ASN A 200 -5.85 4.02 2.90
C ASN A 200 -6.53 2.65 2.72
N LEU A 201 -6.08 1.61 3.43
CA LEU A 201 -6.76 0.32 3.41
C LEU A 201 -8.18 0.42 4.00
N GLU A 202 -8.34 1.12 5.12
CA GLU A 202 -9.63 1.38 5.75
C GLU A 202 -10.57 2.17 4.81
N LEU A 203 -10.07 3.20 4.13
CA LEU A 203 -10.81 3.96 3.12
C LEU A 203 -11.33 3.09 1.96
N ASN A 204 -10.64 1.97 1.70
CA ASN A 204 -10.99 0.98 0.68
C ASN A 204 -11.72 -0.25 1.26
N GLN A 205 -12.17 -0.18 2.52
CA GLN A 205 -12.90 -1.26 3.21
C GLN A 205 -12.11 -2.57 3.30
N LEU A 206 -10.79 -2.47 3.38
CA LEU A 206 -9.90 -3.62 3.61
C LEU A 206 -9.52 -3.67 5.09
N CYS A 207 -9.91 -4.76 5.77
CA CYS A 207 -9.59 -4.95 7.19
C CYS A 207 -8.10 -5.24 7.38
N THR A 208 -7.47 -4.55 8.32
CA THR A 208 -6.12 -4.89 8.81
C THR A 208 -6.24 -5.77 10.07
N GLU A 209 -5.29 -6.68 10.30
CA GLU A 209 -5.36 -7.68 11.38
C GLU A 209 -5.58 -7.11 12.79
N ASP A 210 -5.19 -5.86 13.05
CA ASP A 210 -5.32 -5.22 14.36
C ASP A 210 -6.79 -5.13 14.84
N GLU A 211 -7.78 -5.29 13.95
CA GLU A 211 -9.22 -5.15 14.25
C GLU A 211 -10.03 -6.46 14.11
N ALA A 212 -9.41 -7.57 13.68
CA ALA A 212 -10.13 -8.81 13.34
C ALA A 212 -10.53 -9.69 14.55
N LEU A 213 -10.57 -9.13 15.76
CA LEU A 213 -11.10 -9.79 16.96
C LEU A 213 -12.64 -9.64 17.03
N GLY A 214 -13.36 -10.18 16.05
CA GLY A 214 -14.81 -10.36 16.17
C GLY A 214 -15.59 -10.17 14.87
N GLY A 215 -15.60 -11.17 13.98
CA GLY A 215 -16.53 -11.15 12.86
C GLY A 215 -16.37 -12.31 11.88
N THR A 216 -17.44 -13.08 11.72
CA THR A 216 -17.60 -14.24 10.83
C THR A 216 -17.63 -13.83 9.34
N LEU A 217 -16.51 -13.39 8.76
CA LEU A 217 -16.41 -13.15 7.31
C LEU A 217 -15.36 -14.09 6.70
N GLN A 218 -15.83 -15.26 6.23
CA GLN A 218 -14.99 -16.36 5.75
C GLN A 218 -14.28 -16.16 4.39
N HIS A 219 -14.25 -14.98 3.79
CA HIS A 219 -13.62 -14.79 2.47
C HIS A 219 -12.92 -13.43 2.26
N ALA A 220 -12.56 -12.71 3.33
CA ALA A 220 -11.79 -11.48 3.18
C ALA A 220 -10.32 -11.82 2.84
N ASN A 221 -9.84 -11.35 1.69
CA ASN A 221 -8.41 -11.41 1.36
C ASN A 221 -7.64 -10.71 2.49
N LYS A 222 -6.73 -11.45 3.14
CA LYS A 222 -6.04 -10.97 4.33
C LYS A 222 -4.93 -10.00 3.93
N VAL A 223 -5.13 -8.71 4.20
CA VAL A 223 -4.13 -7.66 3.95
C VAL A 223 -3.51 -7.23 5.28
N GLU A 224 -2.19 -7.37 5.38
CA GLU A 224 -1.42 -7.05 6.58
C GLU A 224 -0.45 -5.90 6.28
N CYS A 225 -0.37 -4.90 7.16
CA CYS A 225 0.68 -3.87 7.09
C CYS A 225 1.82 -4.23 8.05
N ARG A 226 3.07 -4.21 7.58
CA ARG A 226 4.27 -4.53 8.37
C ARG A 226 5.28 -3.40 8.31
N PHE A 227 5.76 -2.98 9.46
CA PHE A 227 6.93 -2.11 9.54
C PHE A 227 8.17 -2.91 9.14
N LEU A 228 8.86 -2.50 8.08
CA LEU A 228 10.02 -3.22 7.55
C LEU A 228 11.09 -2.23 7.06
N PRO A 229 11.94 -1.72 7.97
CA PRO A 229 13.12 -0.95 7.61
C PRO A 229 14.18 -1.87 6.97
N TRP A 230 14.47 -1.66 5.68
CA TRP A 230 15.35 -2.52 4.90
C TRP A 230 16.74 -2.69 5.51
N GLU A 231 17.23 -1.69 6.25
CA GLU A 231 18.56 -1.65 6.84
C GLU A 231 18.70 -2.60 8.03
N SER A 232 17.62 -2.84 8.79
CA SER A 232 17.68 -3.48 10.11
C SER A 232 16.80 -4.72 10.27
N THR A 233 15.85 -4.98 9.36
CA THR A 233 15.07 -6.23 9.38
C THR A 233 15.98 -7.46 9.30
N SER A 234 15.75 -8.45 10.15
CA SER A 234 16.59 -9.65 10.23
C SER A 234 16.33 -10.64 9.08
N GLU A 235 17.33 -11.44 8.72
CA GLU A 235 17.17 -12.49 7.70
C GLU A 235 16.13 -13.54 8.11
N THR A 236 16.12 -13.93 9.39
CA THR A 236 15.18 -14.91 9.94
C THR A 236 13.74 -14.42 9.86
N GLU A 237 13.49 -13.13 10.10
CA GLU A 237 12.17 -12.53 9.91
C GLU A 237 11.74 -12.57 8.44
N LEU A 238 12.62 -12.15 7.53
CA LEU A 238 12.34 -12.13 6.09
C LEU A 238 12.03 -13.54 5.55
N GLN A 239 12.86 -14.52 5.90
CA GLN A 239 12.69 -15.91 5.49
C GLN A 239 11.44 -16.54 6.13
N GLY A 240 10.99 -16.04 7.28
CA GLY A 240 9.76 -16.49 7.94
C GLY A 240 8.48 -16.23 7.13
N TYR A 241 8.48 -15.25 6.21
CA TYR A 241 7.30 -14.97 5.39
C TYR A 241 7.06 -16.06 4.33
N GLN A 242 8.08 -16.44 3.55
CA GLN A 242 7.95 -17.37 2.42
C GLN A 242 6.83 -17.01 1.41
N PRO A 243 6.86 -15.81 0.82
CA PRO A 243 5.89 -15.42 -0.20
C PRO A 243 5.98 -16.28 -1.47
N ASP A 244 4.90 -16.35 -2.23
CA ASP A 244 4.91 -16.88 -3.59
C ASP A 244 5.38 -15.81 -4.58
N ILE A 245 4.97 -14.55 -4.34
CA ILE A 245 5.29 -13.42 -5.20
C ILE A 245 5.74 -12.24 -4.32
N VAL A 246 6.86 -11.62 -4.69
CA VAL A 246 7.29 -10.33 -4.13
C VAL A 246 7.01 -9.22 -5.14
N LEU A 247 6.64 -8.04 -4.67
CA LEU A 247 6.32 -6.88 -5.51
C LEU A 247 7.10 -5.66 -5.03
N GLY A 248 7.51 -4.82 -5.97
CA GLY A 248 8.10 -3.52 -5.65
C GLY A 248 7.80 -2.52 -6.76
N ALA A 249 7.45 -1.30 -6.39
CA ALA A 249 7.16 -0.23 -7.32
C ALA A 249 8.00 1.01 -6.97
N ASP A 250 8.88 1.40 -7.89
CA ASP A 250 9.81 2.54 -7.73
C ASP A 250 10.76 2.43 -6.53
N VAL A 251 11.22 1.22 -6.21
CA VAL A 251 12.05 0.93 -5.03
C VAL A 251 13.56 1.10 -5.25
N ILE A 252 14.00 1.33 -6.50
CA ILE A 252 15.41 1.51 -6.88
C ILE A 252 15.67 3.00 -7.14
N TYR A 253 15.76 3.80 -6.06
CA TYR A 253 15.84 5.27 -6.16
C TYR A 253 17.12 5.89 -5.59
N ASP A 254 17.70 5.30 -4.53
CA ASP A 254 18.92 5.77 -3.88
C ASP A 254 19.97 4.64 -3.85
N PRO A 255 21.19 4.85 -4.37
CA PRO A 255 22.24 3.84 -4.32
C PRO A 255 22.56 3.37 -2.89
N LEU A 256 22.35 4.19 -1.85
CA LEU A 256 22.56 3.78 -0.46
C LEU A 256 21.55 2.72 0.00
N CYS A 257 20.35 2.71 -0.58
CA CYS A 257 19.32 1.71 -0.26
C CYS A 257 19.50 0.39 -1.00
N VAL A 258 20.25 0.38 -2.12
CA VAL A 258 20.39 -0.80 -3.01
C VAL A 258 20.88 -2.07 -2.29
N PRO A 259 21.95 -2.04 -1.48
CA PRO A 259 22.42 -3.25 -0.78
C PRO A 259 21.36 -3.82 0.17
N HIS A 260 20.61 -2.94 0.83
CA HIS A 260 19.56 -3.32 1.77
C HIS A 260 18.35 -3.91 1.04
N LEU A 261 17.91 -3.30 -0.06
CA LEU A 261 16.85 -3.83 -0.92
C LEU A 261 17.21 -5.20 -1.48
N VAL A 262 18.42 -5.37 -2.03
CA VAL A 262 18.87 -6.66 -2.57
C VAL A 262 18.90 -7.73 -1.49
N ARG A 263 19.38 -7.41 -0.28
CA ARG A 263 19.35 -8.34 0.86
C ARG A 263 17.92 -8.76 1.21
N VAL A 264 16.97 -7.82 1.21
CA VAL A 264 15.55 -8.10 1.45
C VAL A 264 15.00 -9.05 0.38
N LEU A 265 15.20 -8.72 -0.90
CA LEU A 265 14.74 -9.55 -2.03
C LEU A 265 15.35 -10.96 -1.97
N ALA A 266 16.67 -11.06 -1.73
CA ALA A 266 17.36 -12.34 -1.64
C ALA A 266 16.77 -13.24 -0.54
N ASN A 267 16.48 -12.69 0.64
CA ASN A 267 15.92 -13.47 1.75
C ASN A 267 14.44 -13.83 1.56
N LEU A 268 13.65 -12.98 0.90
CA LEU A 268 12.25 -13.28 0.58
C LEU A 268 12.13 -14.33 -0.55
N LEU A 269 13.08 -14.35 -1.49
CA LEU A 269 13.07 -15.24 -2.66
C LEU A 269 13.84 -16.56 -2.44
N LYS A 270 14.69 -16.64 -1.41
CA LYS A 270 15.41 -17.86 -1.09
C LYS A 270 14.46 -18.85 -0.42
N ARG A 271 14.35 -20.05 -0.99
CA ARG A 271 13.74 -21.19 -0.29
C ARG A 271 14.80 -21.96 0.46
N GLU A 272 14.49 -22.33 1.70
CA GLU A 272 15.23 -23.40 2.34
C GLU A 272 14.96 -24.68 1.54
N GLY A 273 16.03 -25.30 1.03
CA GLY A 273 15.90 -26.65 0.48
C GLY A 273 15.31 -27.54 1.57
N THR A 274 14.26 -28.27 1.25
CA THR A 274 13.86 -29.43 2.06
C THR A 274 15.13 -30.23 2.31
N LYS A 275 15.57 -30.29 3.57
CA LYS A 275 16.68 -31.17 3.94
C LYS A 275 16.30 -32.54 3.38
N PRO A 276 17.14 -33.19 2.56
CA PRO A 276 16.86 -34.56 2.16
C PRO A 276 16.69 -35.34 3.46
N ASN A 277 15.55 -36.01 3.61
CA ASN A 277 15.31 -36.91 4.73
C ASN A 277 16.51 -37.86 4.79
N MET A 278 17.44 -37.59 5.70
CA MET A 278 18.41 -38.58 6.14
C MET A 278 17.56 -39.65 6.79
N GLY A 279 17.29 -40.71 6.02
CA GLY A 279 16.52 -41.85 6.46
C GLY A 279 17.03 -42.29 7.81
N GLU A 280 16.09 -42.51 8.73
CA GLU A 280 16.35 -43.10 10.03
C GLU A 280 17.17 -44.38 9.83
N GLU A 281 18.47 -44.33 10.14
CA GLU A 281 19.23 -45.53 10.43
C GLU A 281 18.61 -46.16 11.68
N LYS A 282 17.86 -47.23 11.47
CA LYS A 282 17.46 -48.16 12.53
C LYS A 282 18.73 -48.72 13.18
N LYS A 283 19.17 -48.11 14.27
CA LYS A 283 20.03 -48.78 15.25
C LYS A 283 19.18 -49.71 16.09
N SER A 284 19.14 -50.97 15.69
CA SER A 284 18.91 -52.10 16.59
C SER A 284 20.05 -52.15 17.59
N LEU A 285 19.78 -52.09 18.90
CA LEU A 285 20.66 -52.64 19.92
C LEU A 285 19.87 -53.05 21.15
N GLU A 286 20.22 -54.25 21.58
CA GLU A 286 19.55 -55.12 22.53
C GLU A 286 19.75 -54.68 23.99
N ALA A 287 18.83 -55.12 24.84
CA ALA A 287 18.92 -54.96 26.28
C ALA A 287 20.00 -55.88 26.89
N SER A 288 20.83 -55.33 27.79
CA SER A 288 21.45 -56.11 28.85
C SER A 288 21.59 -55.27 30.12
N SER A 289 21.21 -55.92 31.22
CA SER A 289 21.16 -55.51 32.62
C SER A 289 22.50 -55.17 33.28
N HIS A 290 22.55 -54.25 34.26
CA HIS A 290 22.66 -54.55 35.72
C HIS A 290 23.05 -53.31 36.59
N CYS A 291 22.26 -53.12 37.66
CA CYS A 291 22.47 -52.65 39.06
C CYS A 291 23.50 -51.58 39.53
N HIS A 292 22.98 -50.72 40.45
CA HIS A 292 23.52 -50.07 41.68
C HIS A 292 24.95 -49.46 41.66
N ASP A 293 25.24 -48.30 42.26
CA ASP A 293 24.97 -47.92 43.65
C ASP A 293 25.05 -46.39 43.88
N SER A 294 24.53 -45.97 45.04
CA SER A 294 24.56 -44.64 45.66
C SER A 294 25.96 -44.09 46.00
N ASP A 295 26.08 -42.76 46.12
CA ASP A 295 26.74 -42.13 47.28
C ASP A 295 26.44 -40.61 47.37
N GLU A 296 26.09 -40.18 48.59
CA GLU A 296 25.99 -38.81 49.09
C GLU A 296 27.38 -38.17 49.26
N TYR A 297 27.48 -36.83 49.36
CA TYR A 297 28.03 -36.10 50.51
C TYR A 297 28.30 -34.60 50.19
N GLU A 298 27.58 -33.77 50.94
CA GLU A 298 27.95 -32.57 51.71
C GLU A 298 28.87 -31.43 51.22
N ALA A 299 28.46 -30.26 51.69
CA ALA A 299 29.01 -28.92 51.51
C ALA A 299 30.20 -28.61 52.44
N THR A 300 30.99 -27.60 52.05
CA THR A 300 31.75 -26.75 52.99
C THR A 300 31.77 -25.30 52.54
N ASP A 301 31.44 -24.42 53.49
CA ASP A 301 31.71 -22.97 53.50
C ASP A 301 33.22 -22.70 53.63
N ASP A 302 33.71 -21.58 53.10
CA ASP A 302 34.69 -20.77 53.84
C ASP A 302 34.66 -19.29 53.46
N ASN A 303 34.99 -18.46 54.44
CA ASN A 303 34.61 -17.07 54.58
C ASN A 303 35.86 -16.17 54.70
N GLY A 304 35.78 -14.94 54.16
CA GLY A 304 36.52 -13.77 54.68
C GLY A 304 37.89 -13.43 54.10
N ASN A 305 38.04 -12.22 53.54
CA ASN A 305 38.67 -11.13 54.31
C ASN A 305 38.41 -9.72 53.71
N SER A 306 38.16 -8.80 54.63
CA SER A 306 37.84 -7.38 54.50
C SER A 306 39.07 -6.45 54.42
N LYS A 307 38.89 -5.23 53.87
CA LYS A 307 39.41 -3.94 54.41
C LYS A 307 38.91 -2.71 53.61
N GLU A 308 37.99 -1.96 54.23
CA GLU A 308 37.97 -0.50 54.53
C GLU A 308 38.95 0.47 53.81
N CYS A 309 38.68 1.76 53.52
CA CYS A 309 37.82 2.77 54.16
C CYS A 309 37.67 4.08 53.30
N LEU A 310 36.49 4.72 53.40
CA LEU A 310 36.15 6.16 53.61
C LEU A 310 36.37 7.33 52.60
N HIS A 311 35.25 8.07 52.46
CA HIS A 311 35.00 9.53 52.37
C HIS A 311 35.09 10.33 51.05
N GLY A 312 33.99 11.04 50.74
CA GLY A 312 33.94 12.17 49.78
C GLY A 312 32.53 12.67 49.43
N SER A 313 32.13 13.80 50.00
CA SER A 313 30.78 14.40 50.10
C SER A 313 30.09 15.00 48.85
N SER A 314 28.75 15.04 48.93
CA SER A 314 27.74 16.06 48.51
C SER A 314 27.94 16.99 47.30
N ASN A 315 26.92 17.05 46.43
CA ASN A 315 25.92 18.15 46.40
C ASN A 315 24.79 17.89 45.38
N ARG A 316 23.53 17.89 45.84
CA ARG A 316 22.32 18.06 45.01
C ARG A 316 21.66 19.39 45.41
N ILE A 317 21.40 20.23 44.41
CA ILE A 317 20.61 21.45 44.55
C ILE A 317 19.21 21.16 43.99
N SER A 318 18.21 21.41 44.83
CA SER A 318 16.78 21.45 44.53
C SER A 318 16.39 22.85 44.06
N HIS A 319 15.44 22.96 43.12
CA HIS A 319 14.50 24.06 43.08
C HIS A 319 13.12 23.61 42.60
N ASP A 320 12.14 24.02 43.38
CA ASP A 320 10.69 23.81 43.33
C ASP A 320 9.99 24.94 42.54
N GLY A 321 8.73 24.73 42.11
CA GLY A 321 7.94 25.79 41.47
C GLY A 321 6.63 25.41 40.75
N GLY A 322 5.66 24.85 41.47
CA GLY A 322 4.20 25.15 41.45
C GLY A 322 3.35 25.38 40.17
N SER A 323 2.24 24.63 40.09
CA SER A 323 0.83 25.12 40.18
C SER A 323 -0.17 24.94 38.99
N ARG A 324 -1.11 23.99 39.20
CA ARG A 324 -2.60 23.99 39.04
C ARG A 324 -3.33 24.72 37.90
N TYR A 325 -4.29 24.01 37.27
CA TYR A 325 -5.75 24.28 37.01
C TYR A 325 -6.21 23.32 35.87
N SER A 326 -7.43 22.80 35.69
CA SER A 326 -8.74 22.87 36.35
C SER A 326 -9.59 21.66 35.88
N ARG A 327 -10.47 21.18 36.77
CA ARG A 327 -11.66 20.36 36.45
C ARG A 327 -12.73 21.23 35.77
N TYR A 328 -13.50 20.67 34.84
CA TYR A 328 -14.91 21.04 34.63
C TYR A 328 -15.71 19.82 34.15
N SER A 329 -16.96 19.79 34.62
CA SER A 329 -17.93 18.70 34.55
C SER A 329 -18.97 18.96 33.43
N ASN A 330 -19.42 17.87 32.77
CA ASN A 330 -20.74 17.52 32.16
C ASN A 330 -21.78 18.60 31.76
N PRO A 331 -22.65 18.38 30.74
CA PRO A 331 -23.54 17.20 30.69
C PRO A 331 -24.01 16.63 29.32
N SER A 332 -24.59 15.44 29.44
CA SER A 332 -25.47 14.68 28.55
C SER A 332 -26.44 15.44 27.65
N LYS A 333 -26.62 14.96 26.40
CA LYS A 333 -27.93 14.85 25.74
C LYS A 333 -28.03 13.55 24.93
N SER A 334 -29.01 12.75 25.34
CA SER A 334 -29.57 11.61 24.63
C SER A 334 -30.54 12.10 23.56
N GLU A 335 -30.45 11.61 22.33
CA GLU A 335 -31.60 11.57 21.43
C GLU A 335 -31.71 10.20 20.75
N ARG A 336 -32.91 9.63 20.93
CA ARG A 336 -33.37 8.37 20.38
C ARG A 336 -33.76 8.61 18.94
N TYR A 337 -33.42 7.70 18.03
CA TYR A 337 -34.28 7.43 16.88
C TYR A 337 -34.57 5.95 16.80
N SER A 338 -35.86 5.69 16.74
CA SER A 338 -36.59 4.44 16.80
C SER A 338 -36.49 3.64 15.49
N ASN A 339 -36.55 2.32 15.66
CA ASN A 339 -36.84 1.30 14.65
C ASN A 339 -37.99 1.67 13.70
N LEU A 340 -37.90 1.23 12.43
CA LEU A 340 -38.95 0.51 11.67
C LEU A 340 -38.55 0.38 10.18
N HIS A 341 -38.10 -0.81 9.76
CA HIS A 341 -38.82 -1.69 8.83
C HIS A 341 -37.87 -2.75 8.27
N ALA A 342 -37.99 -3.95 8.83
CA ALA A 342 -37.57 -5.18 8.18
C ALA A 342 -38.55 -5.50 7.05
N THR A 343 -38.03 -5.91 5.90
CA THR A 343 -38.75 -6.78 4.96
C THR A 343 -37.88 -8.01 4.70
N SER A 344 -38.41 -9.13 5.17
CA SER A 344 -37.95 -10.50 4.98
C SER A 344 -38.01 -10.90 3.50
N CYS A 345 -37.03 -11.66 3.03
CA CYS A 345 -37.29 -12.77 2.11
C CYS A 345 -36.27 -13.90 2.32
N HIS A 346 -36.83 -15.09 2.49
CA HIS A 346 -36.20 -16.37 2.80
C HIS A 346 -35.16 -16.85 1.78
N GLN A 347 -34.13 -17.52 2.29
CA GLN A 347 -33.31 -18.48 1.54
C GLN A 347 -33.36 -19.82 2.29
N PRO A 348 -33.49 -20.97 1.59
CA PRO A 348 -33.71 -22.26 2.22
C PRO A 348 -32.41 -22.87 2.76
N GLU A 349 -32.52 -23.46 3.94
CA GLU A 349 -31.51 -24.32 4.54
C GLU A 349 -31.27 -25.55 3.65
N SER A 350 -30.02 -25.81 3.27
CA SER A 350 -29.58 -27.15 2.93
C SER A 350 -28.35 -27.48 3.77
N SER A 351 -28.60 -28.33 4.76
CA SER A 351 -27.61 -28.94 5.63
C SER A 351 -26.80 -29.98 4.84
N CYS A 352 -25.48 -29.84 4.79
CA CYS A 352 -24.59 -30.97 4.54
C CYS A 352 -23.41 -30.88 5.51
N PHE A 353 -23.43 -31.79 6.49
CA PHE A 353 -22.31 -32.11 7.36
C PHE A 353 -21.11 -32.58 6.53
N ALA A 354 -19.95 -31.98 6.70
CA ALA A 354 -18.67 -32.67 6.58
C ALA A 354 -17.62 -31.96 7.45
N THR A 355 -17.25 -32.66 8.51
CA THR A 355 -16.17 -32.35 9.45
C THR A 355 -14.81 -32.64 8.84
N SER A 356 -13.84 -31.78 9.20
CA SER A 356 -12.38 -31.97 9.26
C SER A 356 -11.58 -32.23 7.98
N SER A 357 -10.38 -31.64 7.98
CA SER A 357 -9.26 -31.70 7.01
C SER A 357 -9.29 -30.71 5.83
N CYS A 358 -8.77 -29.49 6.08
CA CYS A 358 -8.27 -28.61 5.01
C CYS A 358 -6.75 -28.39 5.05
N GLU A 359 -6.01 -29.16 5.86
CA GLU A 359 -4.54 -29.07 5.95
C GLU A 359 -3.80 -30.06 5.02
N SER A 360 -4.50 -30.96 4.32
CA SER A 360 -3.88 -32.08 3.60
C SER A 360 -3.77 -31.93 2.07
N VAL A 361 -3.97 -30.74 1.51
CA VAL A 361 -3.72 -30.47 0.08
C VAL A 361 -2.63 -29.40 -0.05
N ARG A 362 -1.38 -29.74 0.30
CA ARG A 362 -0.21 -28.83 0.17
C ARG A 362 1.01 -29.47 -0.49
N ASP A 363 0.82 -30.53 -1.27
CA ASP A 363 1.93 -31.27 -1.90
C ASP A 363 1.88 -31.27 -3.44
N GLU A 364 1.35 -30.20 -4.04
CA GLU A 364 1.83 -29.81 -5.38
C GLU A 364 3.14 -29.06 -5.20
N ALA A 365 4.18 -29.44 -5.95
CA ALA A 365 5.49 -28.79 -5.90
C ALA A 365 5.34 -27.28 -6.09
N ARG A 366 5.37 -26.54 -4.98
CA ARG A 366 5.15 -25.09 -4.96
C ARG A 366 6.19 -24.48 -5.91
N LYS A 367 5.78 -23.75 -6.96
CA LYS A 367 6.71 -23.06 -7.86
C LYS A 367 7.64 -22.15 -7.06
N ALA A 368 8.90 -22.00 -7.45
CA ALA A 368 9.84 -21.11 -6.78
C ALA A 368 9.27 -19.66 -6.70
N PRO A 369 9.58 -18.91 -5.63
CA PRO A 369 9.08 -17.56 -5.49
C PRO A 369 9.74 -16.65 -6.53
N VAL A 370 9.02 -15.61 -6.94
CA VAL A 370 9.47 -14.63 -7.93
C VAL A 370 9.13 -13.23 -7.45
N ALA A 371 9.94 -12.23 -7.79
CA ALA A 371 9.60 -10.84 -7.61
C ALA A 371 9.28 -10.16 -8.94
N TYR A 372 8.33 -9.23 -8.91
CA TYR A 372 8.09 -8.28 -10.00
C TYR A 372 8.40 -6.87 -9.52
N ILE A 373 9.32 -6.18 -10.18
CA ILE A 373 9.75 -4.82 -9.86
C ILE A 373 9.40 -3.90 -11.03
N ALA A 374 8.48 -2.96 -10.82
CA ALA A 374 8.20 -1.88 -11.78
C ALA A 374 9.04 -0.66 -11.42
N GLN A 375 9.79 -0.12 -12.38
CA GLN A 375 10.76 0.95 -12.12
C GLN A 375 10.82 1.97 -13.26
N VAL A 376 10.84 3.25 -12.91
CA VAL A 376 11.32 4.31 -13.81
C VAL A 376 12.83 4.44 -13.61
N ILE A 377 13.62 4.18 -14.64
CA ILE A 377 15.08 4.34 -14.54
C ILE A 377 15.42 5.83 -14.67
N ARG A 378 15.68 6.47 -13.53
CA ARG A 378 16.06 7.90 -13.47
C ARG A 378 17.55 8.13 -13.59
N LYS A 379 18.34 7.20 -13.04
CA LYS A 379 19.80 7.22 -13.03
C LYS A 379 20.28 5.82 -13.39
N GLU A 380 20.90 5.70 -14.56
CA GLU A 380 21.44 4.43 -15.07
C GLU A 380 22.45 3.83 -14.08
N GLU A 381 23.35 4.65 -13.53
CA GLU A 381 24.34 4.23 -12.52
C GLU A 381 23.73 3.54 -11.30
N THR A 382 22.60 4.04 -10.78
CA THR A 382 21.92 3.42 -9.63
C THR A 382 21.32 2.07 -10.01
N PHE A 383 20.77 1.96 -11.22
CA PHE A 383 20.18 0.72 -11.72
C PHE A 383 21.25 -0.33 -12.02
N ASP A 384 22.37 0.06 -12.64
CA ASP A 384 23.52 -0.80 -12.88
C ASP A 384 24.12 -1.31 -11.56
N TYR A 385 24.18 -0.44 -10.55
CA TYR A 385 24.59 -0.85 -9.21
C TYR A 385 23.64 -1.90 -8.62
N PHE A 386 22.32 -1.72 -8.78
CA PHE A 386 21.33 -2.73 -8.39
C PHE A 386 21.54 -4.06 -9.11
N LEU A 387 21.75 -4.07 -10.43
CA LEU A 387 21.99 -5.30 -11.19
C LEU A 387 23.24 -6.04 -10.69
N LYS A 388 24.33 -5.31 -10.50
CA LYS A 388 25.59 -5.88 -9.98
C LYS A 388 25.40 -6.48 -8.58
N THR A 389 24.79 -5.74 -7.67
CA THR A 389 24.57 -6.22 -6.28
C THR A 389 23.59 -7.39 -6.26
N ALA A 390 22.57 -7.40 -7.13
CA ALA A 390 21.65 -8.52 -7.28
C ALA A 390 22.39 -9.80 -7.74
N GLU A 391 23.27 -9.70 -8.75
CA GLU A 391 24.09 -10.82 -9.21
C GLU A 391 24.98 -11.38 -8.08
N GLU A 392 25.67 -10.52 -7.34
CA GLU A 392 26.48 -10.89 -6.18
C GLU A 392 25.66 -11.63 -5.09
N ALA A 393 24.38 -11.26 -4.94
CA ALA A 393 23.43 -11.91 -4.03
C ALA A 393 22.73 -13.13 -4.62
N ARG A 394 23.15 -13.60 -5.82
CA ARG A 394 22.58 -14.72 -6.57
C ARG A 394 21.13 -14.51 -7.01
N LEU A 395 20.75 -13.28 -7.27
CA LEU A 395 19.49 -12.93 -7.89
C LEU A 395 19.69 -12.80 -9.41
N VAL A 396 18.78 -13.41 -10.17
CA VAL A 396 18.68 -13.25 -11.62
C VAL A 396 17.60 -12.21 -11.89
N VAL A 397 17.95 -11.14 -12.60
CA VAL A 397 17.05 -10.06 -12.99
C VAL A 397 16.82 -10.12 -14.49
N ILE A 398 15.56 -10.22 -14.91
CA ILE A 398 15.16 -10.33 -16.32
C ILE A 398 14.18 -9.20 -16.64
N ASP A 399 14.47 -8.42 -17.68
CA ASP A 399 13.50 -7.47 -18.22
C ASP A 399 12.36 -8.23 -18.90
N VAL A 400 11.15 -8.08 -18.36
CA VAL A 400 9.92 -8.70 -18.86
C VAL A 400 8.92 -7.67 -19.37
N THR A 401 9.34 -6.41 -19.57
CA THR A 401 8.51 -5.31 -20.09
C THR A 401 7.88 -5.66 -21.44
N GLY A 402 8.63 -6.33 -22.32
CA GLY A 402 8.13 -6.77 -23.62
C GLY A 402 7.14 -7.96 -23.54
N LYS A 403 7.27 -8.80 -22.51
CA LYS A 403 6.46 -10.00 -22.26
C LYS A 403 5.11 -9.64 -21.68
N TRP A 404 5.09 -8.75 -20.68
CA TRP A 404 3.88 -8.33 -19.98
C TRP A 404 3.48 -6.94 -20.44
N LYS A 405 2.35 -6.83 -21.14
CA LYS A 405 1.78 -5.55 -21.58
C LYS A 405 0.46 -5.33 -20.87
N PRO A 406 0.42 -4.60 -19.75
CA PRO A 406 -0.82 -4.35 -19.03
C PRO A 406 -1.84 -3.60 -19.91
N MET A 407 -3.12 -3.90 -19.71
CA MET A 407 -4.22 -3.12 -20.30
C MET A 407 -4.12 -1.65 -19.89
N ASN A 408 -4.59 -0.74 -20.75
CA ASN A 408 -4.75 0.67 -20.36
C ASN A 408 -6.02 0.83 -19.54
N LEU A 409 -5.89 0.76 -18.21
CA LEU A 409 -7.00 0.90 -17.27
C LEU A 409 -7.14 2.33 -16.74
N LEU A 410 -6.17 3.20 -17.04
CA LEU A 410 -6.16 4.62 -16.65
C LEU A 410 -6.21 5.56 -17.87
N PRO A 411 -7.18 5.39 -18.80
CA PRO A 411 -7.20 6.12 -20.08
C PRO A 411 -7.33 7.65 -19.95
N TYR A 412 -7.68 8.14 -18.76
CA TYR A 412 -7.84 9.55 -18.47
C TYR A 412 -6.57 10.20 -17.89
N MET A 413 -5.58 9.43 -17.42
CA MET A 413 -4.35 9.97 -16.85
C MET A 413 -3.34 10.31 -17.95
N ARG A 414 -3.41 11.51 -18.50
CA ARG A 414 -2.52 11.97 -19.59
C ARG A 414 -1.10 12.26 -19.11
N SER A 415 -0.94 12.62 -17.84
CA SER A 415 0.38 12.87 -17.25
C SER A 415 1.18 11.60 -16.95
N TYR A 416 0.52 10.44 -17.00
CA TYR A 416 1.10 9.15 -16.70
C TYR A 416 1.74 8.52 -17.95
N ASP A 417 3.06 8.69 -18.10
CA ASP A 417 3.83 8.06 -19.16
C ASP A 417 4.19 6.61 -18.83
N ARG A 418 3.34 5.70 -19.30
CA ARG A 418 3.51 4.24 -19.18
C ARG A 418 4.78 3.72 -19.83
N SER A 419 5.25 4.38 -20.89
CA SER A 419 6.40 3.92 -21.68
C SER A 419 7.74 4.12 -20.97
N SER A 420 7.77 5.00 -19.95
CA SER A 420 8.93 5.27 -19.11
C SER A 420 9.21 4.19 -18.05
N ILE A 421 8.34 3.19 -17.92
CA ILE A 421 8.39 2.18 -16.85
C ILE A 421 8.78 0.82 -17.43
N SER A 422 9.80 0.23 -16.82
CA SER A 422 10.21 -1.14 -17.09
C SER A 422 9.72 -2.07 -15.98
N LEU A 423 9.41 -3.31 -16.35
CA LEU A 423 9.04 -4.38 -15.43
C LEU A 423 10.11 -5.47 -15.43
N TYR A 424 10.64 -5.77 -14.25
CA TYR A 424 11.67 -6.78 -14.06
C TYR A 424 11.14 -7.97 -13.26
N GLU A 425 11.43 -9.17 -13.74
CA GLU A 425 11.23 -10.42 -13.01
C GLU A 425 12.54 -10.76 -12.29
N VAL A 426 12.50 -10.94 -10.97
CA VAL A 426 13.67 -11.28 -10.15
C VAL A 426 13.45 -12.64 -9.51
N SER A 427 14.43 -13.53 -9.61
CA SER A 427 14.37 -14.87 -9.01
C SER A 427 15.69 -15.25 -8.35
N TYR A 428 15.64 -16.15 -7.37
CA TYR A 428 16.84 -16.67 -6.73
C TYR A 428 17.45 -17.80 -7.57
N ALA A 429 18.73 -17.71 -7.92
CA ALA A 429 19.41 -18.74 -8.69
C ALA A 429 19.48 -20.05 -7.90
N GLN A 430 18.84 -21.11 -8.40
CA GLN A 430 18.92 -22.43 -7.78
C GLN A 430 20.31 -23.04 -7.97
N ASN A 431 20.78 -23.81 -6.98
CA ASN A 431 22.06 -24.51 -7.09
C ASN A 431 21.96 -25.59 -8.18
N GLY A 432 22.60 -25.33 -9.33
CA GLY A 432 22.86 -26.33 -10.38
C GLY A 432 21.95 -26.22 -11.60
N LEU A 433 22.41 -25.42 -12.59
CA LEU A 433 22.34 -25.63 -14.05
C LEU A 433 22.64 -24.29 -14.73
N ASN A 434 23.92 -24.07 -15.03
CA ASN A 434 24.34 -23.30 -16.22
C ASN A 434 24.63 -24.32 -17.32
#